data_AF-A0A7W0XMA3-F1
#
_entry.id   AF-A0A7W0XMA3-F1
#
_cell.length_a   1.000
_cell.length_b   1.000
_cell.length_c   1.000
_cell.angle_alpha   90.00
_cell.angle_beta   90.00
_cell.angle_gamma   90.00
#
_symmetry.space_group_name_H-M   'P 1'
#
loop_
_entity.id
_entity.type
_entity.pdbx_description
1 polymer ?
#
loop_
_entity_poly.entity_id
_entity_poly.type
_entity_poly.pdbx_seq_one_letter_code
_entity_poly.pdbx_strand_id
1 'polypeptide(L)'
;MGPSSVKHEGRWYQTLSDRRVFSPPLDRGLPDGSCLDAEGYVWNCRVVGGACVARFAPDGSLDHVVELPCTWPTSCTFGGPDLRTLFITSARFTMTSEHLGENPQEGGLFVVEVGVKGAPGYLFSG
;
A
#
# COMPACT_ATOMS: atom_id res chain seq x y z
N MET A 1 27.89 11.79 2.59
CA MET A 1 28.56 10.55 2.13
C MET A 1 27.58 9.87 1.18
N GLY A 2 27.97 9.60 -0.07
CA GLY A 2 27.07 8.96 -1.05
C GLY A 2 26.76 7.51 -0.68
N PRO A 3 25.71 6.90 -1.27
CA PRO A 3 25.40 5.50 -1.03
C PRO A 3 26.61 4.64 -1.38
N SER A 4 27.04 3.79 -0.46
CA SER A 4 28.11 2.82 -0.72
C SER A 4 27.57 1.75 -1.69
N SER A 5 28.30 1.51 -2.78
CA SER A 5 27.96 0.43 -3.71
C SER A 5 28.69 -0.85 -3.33
N VAL A 6 27.98 -1.99 -3.35
CA VAL A 6 28.53 -3.33 -3.10
C VAL A 6 28.52 -4.10 -4.41
N LYS A 7 29.60 -4.83 -4.69
CA LYS A 7 29.70 -5.71 -5.87
C LYS A 7 29.38 -7.15 -5.45
N HIS A 8 28.38 -7.76 -6.08
CA HIS A 8 28.03 -9.17 -5.89
C HIS A 8 27.80 -9.82 -7.27
N GLU A 9 28.49 -10.93 -7.55
CA GLU A 9 28.44 -11.65 -8.84
C GLU A 9 28.63 -10.76 -10.08
N GLY A 10 29.51 -9.76 -9.98
CA GLY A 10 29.81 -8.86 -11.09
C GLY A 10 28.81 -7.70 -11.29
N ARG A 11 27.69 -7.67 -10.55
CA ARG A 11 26.72 -6.56 -10.55
C ARG A 11 26.99 -5.60 -9.39
N TRP A 12 26.75 -4.31 -9.64
CA TRP A 12 26.79 -3.26 -8.62
C TRP A 12 25.41 -3.05 -8.03
N TYR A 13 25.33 -3.15 -6.71
CA TYR A 13 24.12 -2.88 -5.93
C TYR A 13 24.35 -1.65 -5.07
N GLN A 14 23.32 -0.83 -4.90
CA GLN A 14 23.36 0.25 -3.92
C GLN A 14 23.02 -0.29 -2.54
N THR A 15 23.76 0.13 -1.52
CA THR A 15 23.43 -0.18 -0.13
C THR A 15 22.27 0.73 0.32
N LEU A 16 21.22 0.13 0.87
CA LEU A 16 20.18 0.87 1.58
C LEU A 16 20.80 1.49 2.84
N SER A 17 20.72 2.81 2.94
CA SER A 17 21.25 3.61 4.04
C SER A 17 20.30 4.78 4.34
N ASP A 18 20.60 5.61 5.33
CA ASP A 18 19.78 6.79 5.70
C ASP A 18 18.33 6.43 6.08
N ARG A 19 18.18 5.45 6.99
CA ARG A 19 16.85 5.12 7.53
C ARG A 19 16.27 6.36 8.20
N ARG A 20 15.13 6.79 7.69
CA ARG A 20 14.35 7.92 8.21
C ARG A 20 12.89 7.54 8.37
N VAL A 21 12.21 8.27 9.24
CA VAL A 21 10.76 8.21 9.32
C VAL A 21 10.21 8.86 8.05
N PHE A 22 9.36 8.13 7.32
CA PHE A 22 8.71 8.65 6.12
C PHE A 22 7.49 9.51 6.48
N SER A 23 6.53 8.94 7.20
CA SER A 23 5.30 9.63 7.66
C SER A 23 5.21 9.60 9.18
N PRO A 24 4.60 10.62 9.83
CA PRO A 24 4.18 10.51 11.21
C PRO A 24 3.15 9.37 11.40
N PRO A 25 2.94 8.89 12.64
CA PRO A 25 1.86 7.97 12.95
C PRO A 25 0.50 8.52 12.53
N LEU A 26 -0.37 7.63 12.07
CA LEU A 26 -1.75 7.95 11.73
C LEU A 26 -2.67 7.12 12.63
N ASP A 27 -3.65 7.77 13.27
CA ASP A 27 -4.63 7.13 14.16
C ASP A 27 -5.73 6.41 13.38
N ARG A 28 -5.29 5.51 12.48
CA ARG A 28 -6.12 4.74 11.55
C ARG A 28 -5.43 3.39 11.32
N GLY A 29 -5.50 2.50 12.30
CA GLY A 29 -4.88 1.18 12.23
C GLY A 29 -3.35 1.21 11.97
N LEU A 30 -2.80 0.07 11.57
CA LEU A 30 -1.38 -0.12 11.30
C LEU A 30 -1.09 -0.14 9.78
N PRO A 31 0.10 0.29 9.33
CA PRO A 31 0.49 0.18 7.94
C PRO A 31 0.74 -1.29 7.56
N ASP A 32 0.20 -1.73 6.43
CA ASP A 32 0.47 -3.05 5.82
C ASP A 32 1.05 -2.86 4.40
N GLY A 33 0.51 -3.55 3.39
CA GLY A 33 0.91 -3.44 2.00
C GLY A 33 0.74 -2.04 1.41
N SER A 34 1.64 -1.70 0.49
CA SER A 34 1.70 -0.37 -0.15
C SER A 34 2.06 -0.46 -1.64
N CYS A 35 1.67 0.54 -2.41
CA CYS A 35 2.12 0.74 -3.79
C CYS A 35 2.41 2.22 -4.08
N LEU A 36 3.02 2.50 -5.23
CA LEU A 36 3.28 3.87 -5.70
C LEU A 36 2.32 4.22 -6.84
N ASP A 37 1.91 5.48 -6.89
CA ASP A 37 1.41 6.06 -8.13
C ASP A 37 2.53 6.68 -8.98
N ALA A 38 2.18 7.09 -10.20
CA ALA A 38 3.11 7.66 -11.17
C ALA A 38 3.64 9.04 -10.77
N GLU A 39 3.06 9.68 -9.74
CA GLU A 39 3.50 10.96 -9.19
C GLU A 39 4.47 10.77 -8.01
N GLY A 40 4.72 9.51 -7.60
CA GLY A 40 5.63 9.17 -6.51
C GLY A 40 4.98 9.19 -5.12
N TYR A 41 3.65 9.23 -5.03
CA TYR A 41 2.94 9.15 -3.76
C TYR A 41 2.79 7.68 -3.34
N VAL A 42 2.79 7.45 -2.03
CA VAL A 42 2.64 6.12 -1.43
C VAL A 42 1.19 5.89 -1.06
N TRP A 43 0.58 4.86 -1.61
CA TRP A 43 -0.72 4.34 -1.19
C TRP A 43 -0.50 3.19 -0.20
N ASN A 44 -1.02 3.31 1.01
CA ASN A 44 -0.78 2.37 2.12
C ASN A 44 -2.11 1.87 2.70
N CYS A 45 -2.28 0.55 2.74
CA CYS A 45 -3.42 -0.09 3.38
C CYS A 45 -3.31 -0.01 4.91
N ARG A 46 -4.42 0.33 5.56
CA ARG A 46 -4.50 0.52 7.00
C ARG A 46 -5.22 -0.66 7.66
N VAL A 47 -4.45 -1.67 8.06
CA VAL A 47 -4.94 -2.91 8.68
C VAL A 47 -5.25 -2.70 10.16
N VAL A 48 -5.83 -3.71 10.83
CA VAL A 48 -6.16 -3.69 12.27
C VAL A 48 -7.12 -2.53 12.59
N GLY A 49 -8.25 -2.51 11.89
CA GLY A 49 -9.33 -1.55 12.14
C GLY A 49 -9.13 -0.18 11.45
N GLY A 50 -8.14 -0.02 10.58
CA GLY A 50 -7.91 1.26 9.90
C GLY A 50 -8.97 1.61 8.86
N ALA A 51 -9.59 0.58 8.26
CA ALA A 51 -10.72 0.68 7.32
C ALA A 51 -10.50 1.64 6.13
N CYS A 52 -9.27 1.82 5.70
CA CYS A 52 -8.95 2.72 4.60
C CYS A 52 -7.63 2.41 3.89
N VAL A 53 -7.45 3.07 2.75
CA VAL A 53 -6.14 3.28 2.12
C VAL A 53 -5.77 4.74 2.28
N ALA A 54 -4.59 5.02 2.84
CA ALA A 54 -4.05 6.36 2.98
C ALA A 54 -3.02 6.65 1.88
N ARG A 55 -3.11 7.81 1.24
CA ARG A 55 -2.15 8.30 0.26
C ARG A 55 -1.24 9.33 0.93
N PHE A 56 0.06 9.12 0.87
CA PHE A 56 1.08 10.02 1.41
C PHE A 56 1.89 10.65 0.29
N ALA A 57 2.12 11.96 0.40
CA ALA A 57 2.98 12.70 -0.51
C ALA A 57 4.46 12.28 -0.36
N PRO A 58 5.33 12.60 -1.35
CA PRO A 58 6.76 12.25 -1.29
C PRO A 58 7.51 12.82 -0.08
N ASP A 59 6.99 13.86 0.56
CA ASP A 59 7.53 14.44 1.80
C ASP A 59 7.01 13.77 3.08
N GLY A 60 6.10 12.79 2.95
CA GLY A 60 5.51 12.05 4.07
C GLY A 60 4.22 12.64 4.63
N SER A 61 3.74 13.77 4.11
CA SER A 61 2.46 14.34 4.52
C SER A 61 1.27 13.49 4.02
N LEU A 62 0.19 13.44 4.79
CA LEU A 62 -1.04 12.77 4.37
C LEU A 62 -1.74 13.64 3.32
N ASP A 63 -1.94 13.09 2.12
CA ASP A 63 -2.60 13.75 1.00
C ASP A 63 -4.09 13.40 0.94
N HIS A 64 -4.41 12.10 0.98
CA HIS A 64 -5.78 11.63 0.82
C HIS A 64 -6.05 10.33 1.59
N VAL A 65 -7.32 10.03 1.84
CA VAL A 65 -7.81 8.80 2.48
C VAL A 65 -9.00 8.29 1.68
N VAL A 66 -8.93 7.03 1.27
CA VAL A 66 -10.04 6.29 0.66
C VAL A 66 -10.64 5.35 1.70
N GLU A 67 -11.87 5.64 2.11
CA GLU A 67 -12.63 4.82 3.05
C GLU A 67 -13.05 3.49 2.42
N LEU A 68 -13.01 2.40 3.19
CA LEU A 68 -13.36 1.06 2.74
C LEU A 68 -14.45 0.43 3.60
N PRO A 69 -15.33 -0.40 3.02
CA PRO A 69 -16.35 -1.13 3.77
C PRO A 69 -15.78 -2.42 4.40
N CYS A 70 -14.49 -2.45 4.77
CA CYS A 70 -13.85 -3.53 5.50
C CYS A 70 -12.86 -2.93 6.50
N THR A 71 -12.63 -3.62 7.61
CA THR A 71 -11.79 -3.07 8.68
C THR A 71 -10.31 -3.37 8.46
N TRP A 72 -9.98 -4.47 7.76
CA TRP A 72 -8.62 -5.00 7.64
C TRP A 72 -8.13 -5.08 6.17
N PRO A 73 -7.99 -3.94 5.46
CA PRO A 73 -7.30 -3.92 4.16
C PRO A 73 -5.82 -4.27 4.36
N THR A 74 -5.29 -5.13 3.50
CA THR A 74 -3.95 -5.73 3.65
C THR A 74 -2.95 -5.27 2.62
N SER A 75 -3.35 -5.06 1.36
CA SER A 75 -2.45 -4.59 0.31
C SER A 75 -3.22 -3.96 -0.83
N CYS A 76 -2.52 -3.15 -1.64
CA CYS A 76 -3.09 -2.51 -2.81
C CYS A 76 -2.11 -2.46 -3.97
N THR A 77 -2.64 -2.46 -5.20
CA THR A 77 -1.85 -2.24 -6.41
C THR A 77 -2.70 -1.59 -7.50
N PHE A 78 -2.07 -0.78 -8.34
CA PHE A 78 -2.72 -0.27 -9.54
C PHE A 78 -2.73 -1.33 -10.65
N GLY A 79 -3.83 -1.40 -11.38
CA GLY A 79 -4.04 -2.32 -12.48
C GLY A 79 -5.02 -1.74 -13.50
N GLY A 80 -5.52 -2.62 -14.38
CA GLY A 80 -6.29 -2.23 -15.55
C GLY A 80 -5.41 -1.78 -16.73
N PRO A 81 -5.97 -1.63 -17.94
CA PRO A 81 -5.21 -1.33 -19.16
C PRO A 81 -4.42 -0.02 -19.11
N ASP A 82 -4.84 0.93 -18.29
CA ASP A 82 -4.28 2.27 -18.17
C ASP A 82 -3.63 2.54 -16.79
N LEU A 83 -3.60 1.54 -15.91
CA LEU A 83 -3.14 1.62 -14.51
C LEU A 83 -3.90 2.64 -13.66
N ARG A 84 -5.17 2.95 -13.94
CA ARG A 84 -5.97 3.90 -13.15
C ARG A 84 -6.85 3.26 -12.08
N THR A 85 -6.91 1.93 -12.05
CA THR A 85 -7.75 1.18 -11.13
C THR A 85 -6.92 0.68 -9.96
N LEU A 86 -7.27 1.07 -8.73
CA LEU A 86 -6.63 0.57 -7.52
C LEU A 86 -7.38 -0.69 -7.02
N PHE A 87 -6.69 -1.81 -7.01
CA PHE A 87 -7.15 -3.08 -6.44
C PHE A 87 -6.67 -3.20 -5.01
N ILE A 88 -7.53 -3.64 -4.10
CA ILE A 88 -7.26 -3.67 -2.66
C ILE A 88 -7.71 -5.01 -2.08
N THR A 89 -6.79 -5.77 -1.50
CA THR A 89 -7.09 -7.01 -0.78
C THR A 89 -7.39 -6.70 0.69
N SER A 90 -8.16 -7.58 1.34
CA SER A 90 -8.43 -7.50 2.78
C SER A 90 -8.41 -8.88 3.44
N ALA A 91 -8.44 -8.92 4.77
CA ALA A 91 -8.35 -10.14 5.56
C ALA A 91 -9.58 -10.33 6.47
N ARG A 92 -9.86 -11.59 6.81
CA ARG A 92 -10.94 -11.97 7.75
C ARG A 92 -10.63 -13.14 8.69
N PHE A 93 -9.37 -13.57 8.75
CA PHE A 93 -9.00 -14.90 9.27
C PHE A 93 -9.16 -15.09 10.79
N THR A 94 -9.36 -14.02 11.57
CA THR A 94 -9.64 -14.11 13.02
C THR A 94 -11.02 -13.57 13.41
N MET A 95 -11.86 -13.24 12.44
CA MET A 95 -13.19 -12.68 12.69
C MET A 95 -14.20 -13.78 13.03
N THR A 96 -15.12 -13.50 13.95
CA THR A 96 -16.17 -14.44 14.34
C THR A 96 -17.23 -14.56 13.24
N SER A 97 -17.95 -15.69 13.20
CA SER A 97 -19.04 -15.88 12.25
C SER A 97 -20.18 -14.87 12.42
N GLU A 98 -20.45 -14.43 13.66
CA GLU A 98 -21.41 -13.37 13.96
C GLU A 98 -20.98 -12.04 13.31
N HIS A 99 -19.74 -11.61 13.56
CA HIS A 99 -19.20 -10.39 12.96
C HIS A 99 -19.22 -10.43 11.42
N LEU A 100 -18.85 -11.57 10.83
CA LEU A 100 -18.90 -11.76 9.37
C LEU A 100 -20.33 -11.80 8.82
N GLY A 101 -21.31 -12.22 9.62
CA GLY A 101 -22.73 -12.15 9.27
C GLY A 101 -23.24 -10.71 9.19
N GLU A 102 -22.75 -9.84 10.08
CA GLU A 102 -23.07 -8.40 10.09
C GLU A 102 -22.25 -7.59 9.06
N ASN A 103 -21.03 -8.03 8.75
CA ASN A 103 -20.07 -7.34 7.91
C ASN A 103 -19.61 -8.24 6.73
N PRO A 104 -20.51 -8.52 5.77
CA PRO A 104 -20.25 -9.51 4.73
C PRO A 104 -19.14 -9.12 3.74
N GLN A 105 -18.69 -7.85 3.76
CA GLN A 105 -17.59 -7.37 2.91
C GLN A 105 -16.20 -7.73 3.46
N GLU A 106 -16.09 -8.18 4.71
CA GLU A 106 -14.79 -8.52 5.30
C GLU A 106 -14.09 -9.65 4.54
N GLY A 107 -12.79 -9.47 4.28
CA GLY A 107 -11.98 -10.37 3.47
C GLY A 107 -12.25 -10.30 1.96
N GLY A 108 -13.00 -9.31 1.49
CA GLY A 108 -13.25 -9.06 0.07
C GLY A 108 -12.04 -8.48 -0.69
N LEU A 109 -12.18 -8.47 -2.03
CA LEU A 109 -11.35 -7.71 -2.96
C LEU A 109 -12.12 -6.47 -3.40
N PHE A 110 -11.53 -5.30 -3.25
CA PHE A 110 -12.14 -4.02 -3.60
C PHE A 110 -11.42 -3.38 -4.79
N VAL A 111 -12.16 -2.57 -5.53
CA VAL A 111 -11.71 -1.91 -6.74
C VAL A 111 -12.22 -0.47 -6.71
N VAL A 112 -11.34 0.50 -6.89
CA VAL A 112 -11.68 1.93 -6.85
C VAL A 112 -10.87 2.71 -7.89
N GLU A 113 -11.51 3.67 -8.56
CA GLU A 113 -10.82 4.66 -9.38
C GLU A 113 -10.48 5.88 -8.52
N VAL A 114 -9.21 6.28 -8.52
CA VAL A 114 -8.68 7.30 -7.59
C VAL A 114 -8.14 8.55 -8.29
N GLY A 115 -8.48 8.73 -9.57
CA GLY A 115 -8.11 9.91 -10.37
C GLY A 115 -6.65 9.97 -10.86
N VAL A 116 -5.75 9.19 -10.27
CA VAL A 116 -4.33 9.10 -10.64
C VAL A 116 -3.97 7.77 -11.30
N LYS A 117 -2.82 7.74 -11.97
CA LYS A 117 -2.27 6.53 -12.61
C LYS A 117 -1.21 5.90 -11.71
N GLY A 118 -1.18 4.57 -11.66
CA GLY A 118 -0.17 3.78 -10.96
C GLY A 118 1.23 3.79 -11.58
N ALA A 119 2.24 3.50 -10.77
CA ALA A 119 3.56 3.14 -11.26
C ALA A 119 3.59 1.69 -11.80
N PRO A 120 4.34 1.40 -12.88
CA PRO A 120 4.44 0.05 -13.41
C PRO A 120 5.16 -0.89 -12.42
N GLY A 121 4.64 -2.11 -12.28
CA GLY A 121 5.33 -3.18 -11.56
C GLY A 121 6.57 -3.65 -12.33
N TYR A 122 7.60 -4.08 -11.59
CA TYR A 122 8.81 -4.66 -12.16
C TYR A 122 8.71 -6.19 -12.18
N LEU A 123 9.13 -6.79 -13.29
CA LEU A 123 9.28 -8.24 -13.36
C LEU A 123 10.53 -8.69 -12.62
N PHE A 124 10.44 -9.83 -11.95
CA PHE A 124 11.62 -10.50 -11.39
C PHE A 124 12.59 -10.87 -12.52
N SER A 125 13.89 -10.59 -12.32
CA SER A 125 14.90 -10.68 -13.39
C SER A 125 15.68 -12.00 -13.46
N GLY A 126 15.33 -13.00 -12.64
CA GLY A 126 16.15 -14.20 -12.44
C GLY A 126 17.20 -14.02 -11.36
#